data_AF-A0A1M7MNV5-F1
#
_entry.id   AF-A0A1M7MNV5-F1
#
_cell.length_a   1.000
_cell.length_b   1.000
_cell.length_c   1.000
_cell.angle_alpha   90.00
_cell.angle_beta   90.00
_cell.angle_gamma   90.00
#
_symmetry.space_group_name_H-M   'P 1'
#
loop_
_entity.id
_entity.type
_entity.pdbx_description
1 polymer ?
#
loop_
_entity_poly.entity_id
_entity_poly.type
_entity_poly.pdbx_seq_one_letter_code
_entity_poly.pdbx_strand_id
1 'polypeptide(L)'
;MSYFRKIHLVNIFILTFSAFFFSCSSEDTEPTACSVQWATELQDEINALQQAAITHGQTQTNASCENLRTAARAYLDALRPYGSCQALTGQSRTDWQNAVAEAEQQIDDLDCEIEA
;
A
#
# COMPACT_ATOMS: atom_id res chain seq x y z
N MET A 1 -9.46 18.16 46.88
CA MET A 1 -10.13 18.15 45.56
C MET A 1 -9.19 18.69 44.50
N SER A 2 -8.22 17.89 44.03
CA SER A 2 -7.20 18.36 43.05
C SER A 2 -6.96 17.39 41.88
N TYR A 3 -7.83 16.38 41.69
CA TYR A 3 -7.70 15.41 40.60
C TYR A 3 -8.42 15.83 39.32
N PHE A 4 -9.50 16.63 39.41
CA PHE A 4 -10.27 17.07 38.25
C PHE A 4 -9.49 17.99 37.30
N ARG A 5 -8.57 18.83 37.80
CA ARG A 5 -7.77 19.75 36.95
C ARG A 5 -6.75 19.04 36.04
N LYS A 6 -6.26 17.86 36.41
CA LYS A 6 -5.24 17.15 35.63
C LYS A 6 -5.84 16.37 34.46
N ILE A 7 -7.06 15.86 34.61
CA ILE A 7 -7.76 15.08 33.57
C ILE A 7 -8.19 15.99 32.39
N HIS A 8 -8.52 17.26 32.65
CA HIS A 8 -8.88 18.21 31.59
C HIS A 8 -7.68 18.67 30.74
N LEU A 9 -6.46 18.69 31.29
CA LEU A 9 -5.27 19.10 30.52
C LEU A 9 -4.79 18.00 29.56
N VAL A 10 -5.00 16.73 29.90
CA VAL A 10 -4.62 15.58 29.06
C VAL A 10 -5.57 15.42 27.87
N ASN A 11 -6.87 15.72 28.05
CA ASN A 11 -7.86 15.61 26.97
C ASN A 11 -7.77 16.72 25.91
N ILE A 12 -7.25 17.90 26.26
CA ILE A 12 -7.09 19.01 25.30
C ILE A 12 -5.87 18.80 24.38
N PHE A 13 -4.85 18.07 24.84
CA PHE A 13 -3.63 17.84 24.05
C PHE A 13 -3.80 16.77 22.95
N ILE A 14 -4.78 15.87 23.09
CA ILE A 14 -5.03 14.77 22.13
C ILE A 14 -5.93 15.23 20.96
N LEU A 15 -6.73 16.29 21.15
CA LEU A 15 -7.68 16.77 20.13
C LEU A 15 -7.09 17.77 19.12
N THR A 16 -5.87 18.28 19.33
CA THR A 16 -5.27 19.29 18.45
C THR A 16 -4.29 18.74 17.41
N PHE A 17 -3.96 17.44 17.46
CA PHE A 17 -3.02 16.83 16.52
C PHE A 17 -3.69 16.27 15.24
N SER A 18 -5.02 16.16 15.22
CA SER A 18 -5.79 15.59 14.11
C SER A 18 -6.17 16.59 13.01
N ALA A 19 -5.74 17.85 13.11
CA ALA A 19 -6.14 18.91 12.16
C ALA A 19 -5.15 19.17 11.00
N PHE A 20 -4.08 18.38 10.85
CA PHE A 20 -2.99 18.70 9.90
C PHE A 20 -2.87 17.82 8.64
N PHE A 21 -3.84 16.96 8.30
CA PHE A 21 -3.66 15.97 7.21
C PHE A 21 -4.63 16.03 6.02
N PHE A 22 -5.37 17.12 5.79
CA PHE A 22 -6.20 17.23 4.58
C PHE A 22 -6.03 18.56 3.87
N SER A 23 -4.89 18.72 3.19
CA SER A 23 -4.77 19.64 2.05
C SER A 23 -4.00 18.91 0.95
N CYS A 24 -4.65 17.94 0.32
CA CYS A 24 -4.20 17.40 -0.97
C CYS A 24 -5.01 18.10 -2.06
N SER A 25 -4.38 19.04 -2.76
CA SER A 25 -4.90 19.67 -3.97
C SER A 25 -4.87 18.63 -5.09
N SER A 26 -6.02 18.29 -5.64
CA SER A 26 -6.16 17.41 -6.80
C SER A 26 -5.76 18.17 -8.05
N GLU A 27 -4.51 18.00 -8.49
CA GLU A 27 -4.13 18.34 -9.85
C GLU A 27 -4.14 17.05 -10.65
N ASP A 28 -5.19 16.89 -11.46
CA ASP A 28 -5.36 15.81 -12.43
C ASP A 28 -4.20 15.85 -13.43
N THR A 29 -3.14 15.14 -13.08
CA THR A 29 -2.05 14.80 -13.98
C THR A 29 -2.12 13.30 -14.15
N GLU A 30 -2.21 12.84 -15.39
CA GLU A 30 -1.99 11.43 -15.71
C GLU A 30 -0.79 10.93 -14.91
N PRO A 31 -0.85 9.71 -14.32
CA PRO A 31 0.20 9.22 -13.44
C PRO A 31 1.52 9.18 -14.20
N THR A 32 2.30 10.25 -14.04
CA THR A 32 3.70 10.23 -14.42
C THR A 32 4.34 9.33 -13.40
N ALA A 33 4.68 8.11 -13.80
CA ALA A 33 5.67 7.31 -13.10
C ALA A 33 6.77 8.29 -12.64
N CYS A 34 7.00 8.36 -11.32
CA CYS A 34 7.81 9.35 -10.57
C CYS A 34 7.09 10.42 -9.77
N SER A 35 5.77 10.44 -9.77
CA SER A 35 5.00 11.24 -8.82
C SER A 35 5.27 10.83 -7.38
N VAL A 36 5.31 11.81 -6.47
CA VAL A 36 5.32 11.58 -5.02
C VAL A 36 3.95 11.08 -4.51
N GLN A 37 2.91 11.16 -5.34
CA GLN A 37 1.55 10.73 -5.05
C GLN A 37 1.26 9.32 -5.59
N TRP A 38 2.29 8.51 -5.86
CA TRP A 38 2.14 7.14 -6.38
C TRP A 38 1.14 6.30 -5.58
N ALA A 39 1.03 6.47 -4.26
CA ALA A 39 0.06 5.74 -3.45
C ALA A 39 -1.40 6.12 -3.78
N THR A 40 -1.66 7.39 -4.13
CA THR A 40 -2.96 7.86 -4.62
C THR A 40 -3.20 7.39 -6.05
N GLU A 41 -2.17 7.40 -6.89
CA GLU A 41 -2.25 6.97 -8.29
C GLU A 41 -2.51 5.46 -8.39
N LEU A 42 -1.95 4.66 -7.48
CA LEU A 42 -2.13 3.21 -7.40
C LEU A 42 -3.26 2.80 -6.43
N GLN A 43 -4.14 3.74 -6.06
CA GLN A 43 -5.16 3.49 -5.04
C GLN A 43 -6.12 2.36 -5.46
N ASP A 44 -6.41 2.24 -6.74
CA ASP A 44 -7.29 1.19 -7.28
C ASP A 44 -6.65 -0.20 -7.13
N GLU A 45 -5.38 -0.35 -7.51
CA GLU A 45 -4.63 -1.60 -7.36
C GLU A 45 -4.42 -1.95 -5.88
N ILE A 46 -4.13 -0.96 -5.03
CA ILE A 46 -4.01 -1.13 -3.58
C ILE A 46 -5.34 -1.63 -2.99
N ASN A 47 -6.46 -1.02 -3.36
CA ASN A 47 -7.79 -1.44 -2.91
C ASN A 47 -8.13 -2.85 -3.37
N ALA A 48 -7.83 -3.17 -4.64
CA ALA A 48 -8.05 -4.51 -5.20
C ALA A 48 -7.23 -5.57 -4.45
N LEU A 49 -5.94 -5.30 -4.20
CA LEU A 49 -5.07 -6.19 -3.44
C LEU A 49 -5.56 -6.39 -2.00
N GLN A 50 -5.95 -5.31 -1.31
CA GLN A 50 -6.50 -5.41 0.04
C GLN A 50 -7.78 -6.26 0.08
N GLN A 51 -8.70 -6.02 -0.85
CA GLN A 51 -9.96 -6.77 -0.93
C GLN A 51 -9.71 -8.25 -1.23
N ALA A 52 -8.78 -8.56 -2.13
CA ALA A 52 -8.40 -9.93 -2.44
C ALA A 52 -7.75 -10.62 -1.23
N ALA A 53 -6.88 -9.92 -0.50
CA ALA A 53 -6.25 -10.44 0.72
C ALA A 53 -7.27 -10.73 1.83
N ILE A 54 -8.23 -9.83 2.05
CA ILE A 54 -9.33 -10.03 3.00
C ILE A 54 -10.17 -11.25 2.59
N THR A 55 -10.54 -11.33 1.30
CA THR A 55 -11.36 -12.44 0.77
C THR A 55 -10.65 -13.78 0.92
N HIS A 56 -9.35 -13.82 0.63
CA HIS A 56 -8.54 -15.03 0.83
C HIS A 56 -8.42 -15.40 2.31
N GLY A 57 -8.15 -14.44 3.19
CA GLY A 57 -8.10 -14.67 4.64
C GLY A 57 -9.42 -15.18 5.23
N GLN A 58 -10.56 -14.87 4.62
CA GLN A 58 -11.88 -15.34 5.05
C GLN A 58 -12.26 -16.73 4.50
N THR A 59 -11.85 -17.05 3.26
CA THR A 59 -12.37 -18.22 2.54
C THR A 59 -11.35 -19.32 2.32
N GLN A 60 -10.07 -18.97 2.13
CA GLN A 60 -8.95 -19.89 1.94
C GLN A 60 -9.23 -20.97 0.86
N THR A 61 -9.78 -20.55 -0.28
CA THR A 61 -10.06 -21.43 -1.43
C THR A 61 -9.08 -21.14 -2.56
N ASN A 62 -8.94 -22.06 -3.52
CA ASN A 62 -8.12 -21.85 -4.73
C ASN A 62 -8.56 -20.59 -5.47
N ALA A 63 -9.87 -20.37 -5.61
CA ALA A 63 -10.40 -19.18 -6.27
C ALA A 63 -10.01 -17.88 -5.56
N SER A 64 -10.02 -17.85 -4.22
CA SER A 64 -9.62 -16.65 -3.48
C SER A 64 -8.11 -16.46 -3.43
N CYS A 65 -7.32 -17.55 -3.45
CA CYS A 65 -5.88 -17.50 -3.61
C CYS A 65 -5.48 -16.94 -4.98
N GLU A 66 -6.06 -17.46 -6.06
CA GLU A 66 -5.78 -16.98 -7.42
C GLU A 66 -6.17 -15.52 -7.62
N ASN A 67 -7.28 -15.10 -6.98
CA ASN A 67 -7.66 -13.69 -6.96
C ASN A 67 -6.61 -12.82 -6.25
N LEU A 68 -6.10 -13.28 -5.10
CA LEU A 68 -5.00 -12.60 -4.39
C LEU A 68 -3.73 -12.54 -5.23
N ARG A 69 -3.32 -13.65 -5.84
CA ARG A 69 -2.16 -13.71 -6.75
C ARG A 69 -2.31 -12.69 -7.89
N THR A 70 -3.47 -12.67 -8.53
CA THR A 70 -3.78 -11.77 -9.65
C THR A 70 -3.72 -10.30 -9.23
N ALA A 71 -4.34 -9.95 -8.10
CA ALA A 71 -4.33 -8.59 -7.58
C ALA A 71 -2.92 -8.14 -7.17
N ALA A 72 -2.11 -9.04 -6.60
CA ALA A 72 -0.73 -8.76 -6.26
C ALA A 72 0.14 -8.51 -7.50
N ARG A 73 -0.03 -9.29 -8.58
CA ARG A 73 0.66 -9.04 -9.86
C ARG A 73 0.26 -7.68 -10.43
N ALA A 74 -1.02 -7.36 -10.46
CA ALA A 74 -1.52 -6.09 -10.98
C ALA A 74 -0.91 -4.89 -10.23
N TYR A 75 -0.87 -4.95 -8.90
CA TYR A 75 -0.21 -3.93 -8.09
C TYR A 75 1.28 -3.83 -8.39
N LEU A 76 2.00 -4.95 -8.48
CA LEU A 76 3.44 -4.95 -8.75
C LEU A 76 3.76 -4.42 -10.15
N ASP A 77 2.95 -4.76 -11.15
CA ASP A 77 3.06 -4.27 -12.51
C ASP A 77 2.84 -2.75 -12.59
N ALA A 78 1.84 -2.24 -11.87
CA ALA A 78 1.57 -0.81 -11.79
C ALA A 78 2.64 -0.05 -10.99
N LEU A 79 3.29 -0.71 -10.03
CA LEU A 79 4.39 -0.14 -9.24
C LEU A 79 5.72 -0.10 -10.02
N ARG A 80 5.97 -1.06 -10.93
CA ARG A 80 7.25 -1.22 -11.63
C ARG A 80 7.79 0.06 -12.34
N PRO A 81 6.96 0.89 -13.01
CA PRO A 81 7.41 2.14 -13.63
C PRO A 81 8.10 3.12 -12.68
N TYR A 82 7.72 3.15 -11.39
CA TYR A 82 8.32 4.05 -10.40
C TYR A 82 9.79 3.69 -10.09
N GLY A 83 10.25 2.50 -10.46
CA GLY A 83 11.66 2.10 -10.39
C GLY A 83 12.57 2.78 -11.41
N SER A 84 11.99 3.35 -12.47
CA SER A 84 12.74 4.03 -13.53
C SER A 84 12.99 5.52 -13.24
N CYS A 85 12.59 5.99 -12.06
CA CYS A 85 12.62 7.38 -11.72
C CYS A 85 14.01 7.97 -11.58
N GLN A 86 14.19 9.19 -12.11
CA GLN A 86 15.48 9.90 -12.04
C GLN A 86 15.93 10.14 -10.60
N ALA A 87 14.98 10.28 -9.65
CA ALA A 87 15.29 10.40 -8.23
C ALA A 87 15.84 9.11 -7.60
N LEU A 88 15.55 7.95 -8.20
CA LEU A 88 15.97 6.64 -7.72
C LEU A 88 17.29 6.27 -8.40
N THR A 89 18.41 6.32 -7.68
CA THR A 89 19.76 6.16 -8.23
C THR A 89 20.69 5.42 -7.27
N GLY A 90 21.79 4.85 -7.79
CA GLY A 90 22.76 4.13 -6.98
C GLY A 90 22.11 3.00 -6.17
N GLN A 91 22.39 2.97 -4.87
CA GLN A 91 21.88 1.92 -3.99
C GLN A 91 20.35 1.88 -3.92
N SER A 92 19.65 3.04 -3.92
CA SER A 92 18.19 3.04 -3.80
C SER A 92 17.49 2.42 -5.02
N ARG A 93 18.11 2.50 -6.20
CA ARG A 93 17.62 1.81 -7.39
C ARG A 93 17.82 0.30 -7.28
N THR A 94 18.97 -0.13 -6.79
CA THR A 94 19.25 -1.55 -6.55
C THR A 94 18.28 -2.13 -5.52
N ASP A 95 18.09 -1.45 -4.39
CA ASP A 95 17.18 -1.89 -3.32
C ASP A 95 15.75 -2.02 -3.83
N TRP A 96 15.29 -1.07 -4.66
CA TRP A 96 13.99 -1.15 -5.30
C TRP A 96 13.88 -2.34 -6.25
N GLN A 97 14.85 -2.54 -7.13
CA GLN A 97 14.85 -3.65 -8.09
C GLN A 97 14.81 -5.00 -7.36
N ASN A 98 15.59 -5.12 -6.28
CA ASN A 98 15.57 -6.30 -5.43
C ASN A 98 14.20 -6.49 -4.76
N ALA A 99 13.61 -5.44 -4.19
CA ALA A 99 12.29 -5.52 -3.56
C ALA A 99 11.18 -5.92 -4.56
N VAL A 100 11.22 -5.39 -5.79
CA VAL A 100 10.28 -5.78 -6.85
C VAL A 100 10.49 -7.24 -7.25
N ALA A 101 11.73 -7.69 -7.42
CA ALA A 101 12.04 -9.07 -7.77
C ALA A 101 11.67 -10.06 -6.65
N GLU A 102 11.91 -9.70 -5.39
CA GLU A 102 11.50 -10.48 -4.22
C GLU A 102 9.98 -10.59 -4.12
N ALA A 103 9.26 -9.50 -4.39
CA ALA A 103 7.79 -9.51 -4.42
C ALA A 103 7.26 -10.37 -5.59
N GLU A 104 7.87 -10.28 -6.77
CA GLU A 104 7.52 -11.10 -7.93
C GLU A 104 7.70 -12.60 -7.60
N GLN A 105 8.83 -12.96 -7.00
CA GLN A 105 9.09 -14.32 -6.55
C GLN A 105 8.09 -14.80 -5.50
N GLN A 106 7.75 -13.96 -4.51
CA GLN A 106 6.73 -14.32 -3.50
C GLN A 106 5.35 -14.58 -4.11
N ILE A 107 4.99 -13.84 -5.16
CA ILE A 107 3.73 -14.03 -5.89
C ILE A 107 3.76 -15.32 -6.70
N ASP A 108 4.90 -15.63 -7.34
CA ASP A 108 5.12 -16.87 -8.08
C ASP A 108 5.12 -18.10 -7.17
N ASP A 109 5.70 -17.98 -5.97
CA ASP A 109 5.78 -19.02 -4.94
C ASP A 109 4.46 -19.22 -4.17
N LEU A 110 3.49 -18.32 -4.35
CA LEU A 110 2.18 -18.43 -3.71
C LEU A 110 1.48 -19.69 -4.24
N ASP A 111 1.50 -20.79 -3.50
CA ASP A 111 0.82 -22.03 -3.91
C ASP A 111 -0.70 -21.91 -3.71
N CYS A 112 -1.43 -21.95 -4.83
CA CYS A 112 -2.90 -21.88 -4.86
C CYS A 112 -3.56 -23.22 -5.14
N GLU A 113 -2.79 -24.31 -5.18
CA GLU A 113 -3.32 -25.67 -5.21
C GLU A 113 -3.64 -26.12 -3.78
N ILE A 114 -4.63 -25.47 -3.14
CA ILE A 114 -5.22 -26.01 -1.91
C ILE A 114 -6.08 -27.20 -2.35
N GLU A 115 -5.67 -28.41 -1.97
CA GLU A 115 -6.49 -29.61 -2.16
C GLU A 115 -7.86 -29.38 -1.50
N ALA A 116 -8.92 -29.58 -2.28
CA ALA A 116 -10.31 -29.40 -1.87
C ALA A 116 -10.74 -30.39 -0.77
#